data_AF-A0A452YRU2-F1
#
_entry.id   AF-A0A452YRU2-F1
#
_cell.length_a   1.000
_cell.length_b   1.000
_cell.length_c   1.000
_cell.angle_alpha   90.00
_cell.angle_beta   90.00
_cell.angle_gamma   90.00
#
_symmetry.space_group_name_H-M   'P 1'
#
loop_
_entity.id
_entity.type
_entity.pdbx_description
1 polymer ?
#
loop_
_entity_poly.entity_id
_entity_poly.type
_entity_poly.pdbx_seq_one_letter_code
_entity_poly.pdbx_strand_id
1 'polypeptide(L)' 'QQVKADALSLAKKLEALEDSKRKILGENLGGCSTEELHFLEGKIEKSLRVIRGKKTQLLEQQIAKLKEK' A
#
# COMPACT_ATOMS: atom_id res chain seq x y z
N GLN A 1 3.16 -30.26 18.97
CA GLN A 1 4.27 -29.89 18.04
C GLN A 1 3.77 -29.07 16.85
N GLN A 2 2.67 -29.44 16.20
CA GLN A 2 2.11 -28.72 15.04
C GLN A 2 1.74 -27.25 15.30
N VAL A 3 1.05 -26.96 16.41
CA VAL A 3 0.69 -25.57 16.79
C VAL A 3 1.90 -24.63 16.88
N LYS A 4 3.07 -25.14 17.34
CA LYS A 4 4.29 -24.34 17.39
C LYS A 4 4.84 -24.04 15.99
N ALA A 5 4.78 -25.01 15.08
CA ALA A 5 5.21 -24.82 13.69
C ALA A 5 4.27 -23.85 12.94
N ASP A 6 2.96 -23.95 13.18
CA ASP A 6 1.97 -23.05 12.59
C ASP A 6 2.14 -21.61 13.09
N ALA A 7 2.40 -21.43 14.39
CA ALA A 7 2.69 -20.12 14.97
C ALA A 7 3.97 -19.51 14.37
N LEU A 8 5.03 -20.29 14.18
CA LEU A 8 6.27 -19.84 13.53
C LEU A 8 6.03 -19.44 12.07
N SER A 9 5.21 -20.20 11.34
CA SER A 9 4.84 -19.89 9.96
C SER A 9 4.06 -18.56 9.88
N LEU A 10 3.11 -18.35 10.80
CA LEU A 10 2.34 -17.12 10.86
C LEU A 10 3.22 -15.91 11.21
N ALA A 11 4.14 -16.06 12.16
CA ALA A 11 5.09 -15.01 12.54
C ALA A 11 5.96 -14.56 11.34
N LYS A 12 6.49 -15.52 10.57
CA LYS A 12 7.26 -15.22 9.35
C LYS A 12 6.44 -14.49 8.29
N LYS A 13 5.16 -14.86 8.13
CA LYS A 13 4.25 -14.17 7.20
C LYS A 13 3.97 -12.73 7.64
N LEU A 14 3.80 -12.50 8.94
CA LEU A 14 3.61 -11.16 9.50
C LEU A 14 4.84 -10.30 9.26
N GLU A 15 6.04 -10.82 9.54
CA GLU A 15 7.30 -10.12 9.31
C GLU A 15 7.47 -9.72 7.84
N ALA A 16 7.20 -10.64 6.90
CA ALA A 16 7.24 -10.34 5.47
C ALA A 16 6.22 -9.27 5.04
N LEU A 17 5.02 -9.26 5.65
CA LEU A 17 4.01 -8.22 5.39
C LEU A 17 4.43 -6.86 5.93
N GLU A 18 5.02 -6.82 7.13
CA GLU A 18 5.55 -5.59 7.72
C GLU A 18 6.71 -5.01 6.89
N ASP A 19 7.63 -5.87 6.43
CA ASP A 19 8.70 -5.45 5.52
C ASP A 19 8.15 -4.89 4.21
N SER A 20 7.17 -5.56 3.61
CA SER A 20 6.52 -5.05 2.41
C SER A 20 5.85 -3.70 2.66
N LYS A 21 5.23 -3.50 3.82
CA LYS A 21 4.61 -2.22 4.19
C LYS A 21 5.66 -1.13 4.33
N ARG A 22 6.76 -1.37 5.06
CA ARG A 22 7.88 -0.42 5.22
C ARG A 22 8.41 0.03 3.87
N LYS A 23 8.67 -0.91 2.95
CA LYS A 23 9.10 -0.60 1.58
C LYS A 23 8.12 0.32 0.87
N ILE A 24 6.81 0.01 0.89
CA ILE A 24 5.77 0.85 0.27
C ILE A 24 5.74 2.28 0.85
N LEU A 25 6.10 2.44 2.13
CA LEU A 25 6.19 3.74 2.79
C LEU A 25 7.50 4.49 2.50
N GLY A 26 8.41 3.90 1.72
CA GLY A 26 9.71 4.48 1.41
C GLY A 26 10.79 4.21 2.46
N GLU A 27 10.54 3.27 3.38
CA GLU A 27 11.45 2.93 4.48
C GLU A 27 12.30 1.70 4.14
N ASN A 28 13.51 1.62 4.72
CA ASN A 28 14.42 0.47 4.62
C ASN A 28 14.72 -0.01 3.18
N LEU A 29 14.84 0.93 2.25
CA LEU A 29 15.08 0.64 0.82
C LEU A 29 16.53 0.30 0.48
N GLY A 30 17.47 0.43 1.43
CA GLY A 30 18.91 0.25 1.17
C GLY A 30 19.31 -1.15 0.69
N GLY A 31 18.45 -2.15 0.87
CA GLY A 31 18.65 -3.52 0.37
C GLY A 31 17.89 -3.85 -0.92
N CYS A 32 17.17 -2.89 -1.51
CA CYS A 32 16.38 -3.14 -2.72
C CYS A 32 17.22 -3.01 -3.99
N SER A 33 16.97 -3.89 -4.95
CA SER A 33 17.53 -3.74 -6.30
C SER A 33 16.86 -2.59 -7.05
N THR A 34 17.52 -2.10 -8.12
CA THR A 34 16.93 -1.07 -8.98
C THR A 34 15.60 -1.53 -9.60
N GLU A 35 15.49 -2.80 -9.99
CA GLU A 35 14.26 -3.38 -10.52
C GLU A 35 13.14 -3.42 -9.47
N GLU A 36 13.46 -3.81 -8.24
CA GLU A 36 12.50 -3.80 -7.13
C GLU A 36 12.00 -2.39 -6.82
N LEU A 37 12.89 -1.39 -6.82
CA LEU A 37 12.54 0.01 -6.61
C LEU A 37 11.63 0.53 -7.72
N HIS A 38 11.95 0.24 -8.98
CA HIS A 38 11.13 0.65 -10.12
C HIS A 38 9.74 -0.01 -10.10
N PHE A 39 9.67 -1.30 -9.74
CA PHE A 39 8.39 -1.99 -9.57
C PHE A 39 7.56 -1.36 -8.44
N LEU A 40 8.19 -1.05 -7.31
CA LEU A 40 7.55 -0.43 -6.17
C LEU A 40 6.99 0.95 -6.52
N GLU A 41 7.80 1.79 -7.17
CA GLU A 41 7.39 3.11 -7.65
C GLU A 41 6.16 3.03 -8.55
N GLY A 42 6.21 2.19 -9.60
CA GLY A 42 5.08 2.04 -10.52
C GLY A 42 3.82 1.51 -9.84
N LYS A 43 3.95 0.66 -8.82
CA LYS A 43 2.81 0.16 -8.03
C LYS A 43 2.20 1.28 -7.18
N ILE A 44 3.04 2.09 -6.51
CA ILE A 44 2.60 3.21 -5.68
C ILE A 44 1.91 4.27 -6.55
N GLU A 45 2.51 4.63 -7.68
CA GLU A 45 1.98 5.65 -8.59
C GLU A 45 0.57 5.28 -9.08
N LYS A 46 0.38 4.04 -9.56
CA LYS A 46 -0.92 3.53 -10.01
C LYS A 46 -1.97 3.59 -8.90
N SER A 47 -1.62 3.14 -7.70
CA SER A 47 -2.54 3.16 -6.56
C SER A 47 -2.93 4.59 -6.16
N LEU A 48 -1.96 5.50 -6.06
CA LEU A 48 -2.19 6.89 -5.71
C LEU A 48 -3.06 7.60 -6.74
N ARG A 49 -2.86 7.32 -8.05
CA ARG A 49 -3.71 7.85 -9.12
C ARG A 49 -5.18 7.46 -8.91
N VAL A 50 -5.45 6.19 -8.62
CA VAL A 50 -6.81 5.70 -8.36
C VAL A 50 -7.41 6.33 -7.11
N ILE A 51 -6.65 6.39 -5.99
CA ILE A 51 -7.12 6.98 -4.73
C ILE A 51 -7.45 8.47 -4.92
N ARG A 52 -6.56 9.23 -5.56
CA ARG A 52 -6.78 10.65 -5.85
C ARG A 52 -7.99 10.86 -6.74
N GLY A 53 -8.14 10.07 -7.81
CA GLY A 53 -9.31 10.12 -8.70
C GLY A 53 -10.63 9.91 -7.95
N LYS A 54 -10.70 8.88 -7.10
CA LYS A 54 -11.88 8.62 -6.26
C LYS A 54 -12.16 9.77 -5.28
N LYS A 55 -11.12 10.32 -4.65
CA LYS A 55 -11.26 11.46 -3.73
C LYS A 55 -11.79 12.69 -4.46
N THR A 56 -11.26 13.00 -5.65
CA THR A 56 -11.73 14.11 -6.48
C THR A 56 -13.20 13.94 -6.85
N GLN A 57 -13.58 12.78 -7.38
CA GLN A 57 -14.97 12.49 -7.74
C GLN A 57 -15.93 12.67 -6.55
N LEU A 58 -15.54 12.17 -5.37
CA LEU A 58 -16.35 12.30 -4.16
C LEU A 58 -16.50 13.77 -3.71
N LEU A 59 -15.46 14.58 -3.84
CA LEU A 59 -15.51 16.01 -3.51
C LEU A 59 -16.35 16.79 -4.52
N GLU A 60 -16.23 16.49 -5.82
CA GLU A 60 -17.06 17.09 -6.86
C GLU A 60 -18.54 16.81 -6.64
N GLN A 61 -18.90 15.58 -6.29
CA GLN A 61 -20.27 15.21 -5.91
C GLN A 61 -20.79 15.99 -4.70
N GLN A 62 -19.95 16.18 -3.67
CA GLN A 62 -20.32 16.99 -2.50
C GLN A 62 -20.54 18.46 -2.86
N ILE A 63 -19.67 19.03 -3.70
CA ILE A 63 -19.81 20.41 -4.19
C ILE A 63 -21.09 20.57 -5.00
N ALA A 64 -21.40 19.64 -5.91
CA ALA A 64 -22.63 19.67 -6.70
C ALA A 64 -23.88 19.67 -5.81
N LYS A 65 -23.94 18.75 -4.83
CA LYS A 65 -25.04 18.67 -3.86
C LYS A 65 -25.22 19.95 -3.04
N LEU A 66 -24.12 20.64 -2.71
CA LEU A 66 -24.19 21.91 -1.98
C LEU A 66 -24.68 23.06 -2.86
N LYS A 67 -24.43 23.04 -4.17
CA LYS A 67 -24.93 24.05 -5.12
C LYS A 67 -26.41 23.87 -5.47
N GLU A 68 -26.93 22.66 -5.32
CA GLU A 68 -28.35 22.34 -5.53
C GLU A 68 -29.24 22.68 -4.33
N LYS A 69 -28.64 23.03 -3.18
CA LYS A 69 -29.35 23.58 -2.01
C LYS A 69 -29.49 25.09 -2.12
#